data_AF-A0A160HZU2-F1
#
_entry.id   AF-A0A160HZU2-F1
#
_cell.length_a   1.000
_cell.length_b   1.000
_cell.length_c   1.000
_cell.angle_alpha   90.00
_cell.angle_beta   90.00
_cell.angle_gamma   90.00
#
_symmetry.space_group_name_H-M   'P 1'
#
loop_
_entity.id
_entity.type
_entity.pdbx_description
1 polymer ?
#
loop_
_entity_poly.entity_id
_entity_poly.type
_entity_poly.pdbx_seq_one_letter_code
_entity_poly.pdbx_strand_id
1 'polypeptide(L)'
;MFIELKAKPTHPLRLVQKDSAMASIKPHVWTFMTFAAALQTLAKELPTRVTVRQLLTFAMIVEQVSLGHNITIATIREKAGSDKHGDELLGQSIGRSYQLFLKPTKKEPDALGWAYVEENEDDRREKFLRLTPEGEEVALKIAKLLKEKP
;
A
#
# COMPACT_ATOMS: atom_id res chain seq x y z
N MET A 1 20.29 -17.42 75.96
CA MET A 1 20.26 -16.14 75.22
C MET A 1 21.24 -16.29 74.06
N PHE A 2 20.74 -16.62 72.87
CA PHE A 2 21.53 -16.77 71.65
C PHE A 2 20.90 -15.85 70.61
N ILE A 3 21.69 -14.91 70.09
CA ILE A 3 21.27 -13.94 69.08
C ILE A 3 21.62 -14.54 67.72
N GLU A 4 20.63 -15.03 66.98
CA GLU A 4 20.80 -15.33 65.55
C GLU A 4 20.83 -14.02 64.76
N LEU A 5 22.03 -13.58 64.38
CA LEU A 5 22.25 -12.55 63.38
C LEU A 5 21.88 -13.12 62.01
N LYS A 6 20.64 -12.88 61.55
CA LYS A 6 20.26 -13.11 60.15
C LYS A 6 20.97 -12.08 59.27
N ALA A 7 22.07 -12.50 58.64
CA ALA A 7 22.73 -11.74 57.59
C ALA A 7 21.77 -11.51 56.41
N LYS A 8 21.44 -10.26 56.11
CA LYS A 8 20.79 -9.87 54.85
C LYS A 8 21.80 -10.04 53.72
N PRO A 9 21.47 -10.71 52.61
CA PRO A 9 22.35 -10.69 51.45
C PRO A 9 22.36 -9.28 50.84
N THR A 10 23.49 -8.59 51.02
CA THR A 10 23.91 -7.41 50.29
C THR A 10 24.31 -7.80 48.87
N HIS A 11 23.34 -7.93 47.97
CA HIS A 11 23.52 -7.62 46.55
C HIS A 11 22.16 -7.37 45.92
N PRO A 12 21.99 -6.31 45.11
CA PRO A 12 20.75 -6.10 44.39
C PRO A 12 20.57 -7.28 43.44
N LEU A 13 19.46 -8.01 43.59
CA LEU A 13 18.95 -8.84 42.52
C LEU A 13 18.74 -7.90 41.34
N ARG A 14 19.72 -7.87 40.43
CA ARG A 14 19.59 -7.31 39.11
C ARG A 14 18.44 -8.11 38.51
N LEU A 15 17.23 -7.54 38.56
CA LEU A 15 16.12 -7.97 37.72
C LEU A 15 16.67 -7.85 36.31
N VAL A 16 17.21 -8.96 35.81
CA VAL A 16 17.50 -9.18 34.41
C VAL A 16 16.23 -8.74 33.70
N GLN A 17 16.35 -7.68 32.91
CA GLN A 17 15.28 -7.17 32.06
C GLN A 17 14.60 -8.38 31.47
N LYS A 18 13.36 -8.61 31.91
CA LYS A 18 12.48 -9.62 31.36
C LYS A 18 12.61 -9.49 29.87
N ASP A 19 13.13 -10.54 29.25
CA ASP A 19 13.48 -10.62 27.86
C ASP A 19 12.49 -9.81 27.04
N SER A 20 13.02 -8.89 26.23
CA SER A 20 12.28 -8.34 25.10
C SER A 20 11.73 -9.54 24.33
N ALA A 21 10.49 -9.92 24.63
CA ALA A 21 9.80 -11.01 23.96
C ALA A 21 9.86 -10.63 22.47
N MET A 22 10.73 -11.31 21.73
CA MET A 22 10.96 -10.99 20.32
C MET A 22 9.59 -11.00 19.66
N ALA A 23 9.22 -9.86 19.05
CA ALA A 23 7.99 -9.76 18.29
C ALA A 23 7.95 -10.93 17.30
N SER A 24 7.02 -11.86 17.50
CA SER A 24 6.93 -13.07 16.68
C SER A 24 5.97 -12.82 15.53
N ILE A 25 6.32 -13.28 14.33
CA ILE A 25 5.45 -13.20 13.16
C ILE A 25 4.30 -14.23 13.21
N LYS A 26 4.42 -15.26 14.06
CA LYS A 26 3.49 -16.40 14.12
C LYS A 26 2.00 -16.00 14.30
N PRO A 27 1.65 -15.00 15.13
CA PRO A 27 0.24 -14.57 15.26
C PRO A 27 -0.31 -13.90 13.99
N HIS A 28 0.55 -13.49 13.05
CA HIS A 28 0.17 -12.74 11.86
C HIS A 28 0.12 -13.60 10.59
N VAL A 29 0.23 -14.93 10.69
CA VAL A 29 0.23 -15.86 9.53
C VAL A 29 -0.93 -15.58 8.59
N TRP A 30 -2.14 -15.40 9.12
CA TRP A 30 -3.32 -15.09 8.32
C TRP A 30 -3.20 -13.78 7.55
N THR A 31 -2.66 -12.73 8.17
CA THR A 31 -2.42 -11.45 7.50
C THR A 31 -1.50 -11.62 6.29
N PHE A 32 -0.43 -12.40 6.42
CA PHE A 32 0.49 -12.67 5.30
C PHE A 32 -0.11 -13.61 4.25
N MET A 33 -0.96 -14.57 4.64
CA MET A 33 -1.70 -15.41 3.70
C MET A 33 -2.65 -14.57 2.84
N THR A 34 -3.45 -13.70 3.47
CA THR A 34 -4.36 -12.79 2.76
C THR A 34 -3.61 -11.81 1.87
N PHE A 35 -2.50 -11.23 2.37
CA PHE A 35 -1.64 -10.36 1.58
C PHE A 35 -1.07 -11.08 0.34
N ALA A 36 -0.56 -12.30 0.51
CA ALA A 36 -0.05 -13.11 -0.60
C ALA A 36 -1.15 -13.45 -1.62
N ALA A 37 -2.35 -13.79 -1.16
CA ALA A 37 -3.49 -14.07 -2.03
C ALA A 37 -3.92 -12.84 -2.86
N ALA A 38 -3.90 -11.65 -2.25
CA ALA A 38 -4.16 -10.39 -2.94
C ALA A 38 -3.08 -10.12 -4.00
N LEU A 39 -1.80 -10.30 -3.67
CA LEU A 39 -0.70 -10.14 -4.62
C LEU A 39 -0.75 -11.16 -5.76
N GLN A 40 -1.11 -12.42 -5.50
CA GLN A 40 -1.26 -13.44 -6.53
C GLN A 40 -2.42 -13.12 -7.49
N THR A 41 -3.52 -12.60 -6.97
CA THR A 41 -4.64 -12.14 -7.80
C THR A 41 -4.23 -10.99 -8.69
N LEU A 42 -3.56 -9.98 -8.13
CA LEU A 42 -2.98 -8.88 -8.90
C LEU A 42 -2.01 -9.39 -9.97
N ALA A 43 -1.10 -10.31 -9.63
CA ALA A 43 -0.09 -10.83 -10.56
C ALA A 43 -0.69 -11.55 -11.78
N LYS A 44 -1.94 -12.05 -11.71
CA LYS A 44 -2.63 -12.67 -12.85
C LYS A 44 -3.18 -11.63 -13.83
N GLU A 45 -3.47 -10.43 -13.35
CA GLU A 45 -4.10 -9.35 -14.10
C GLU A 45 -3.06 -8.32 -14.62
N LEU A 46 -1.85 -8.33 -14.05
CA LEU A 46 -0.77 -7.38 -14.36
C LEU A 46 0.20 -7.92 -15.42
N PRO A 47 0.82 -7.04 -16.24
CA PRO A 47 1.95 -7.40 -17.08
C PRO A 47 3.15 -7.91 -16.26
N THR A 48 4.06 -8.64 -16.91
CA THR A 48 5.24 -9.25 -16.25
C THR A 48 6.14 -8.25 -15.51
N ARG A 49 6.11 -6.97 -15.91
CA ARG A 49 6.96 -5.91 -15.34
C ARG A 49 6.10 -4.78 -14.79
N VAL A 50 5.67 -4.93 -13.53
CA VAL A 50 5.02 -3.86 -12.77
C VAL A 50 5.77 -3.64 -11.46
N THR A 51 6.04 -2.38 -11.15
CA THR A 51 6.75 -1.97 -9.93
C THR A 51 5.78 -1.80 -8.76
N VAL A 52 6.29 -1.93 -7.53
CA VAL A 52 5.51 -1.67 -6.31
C VAL A 52 4.93 -0.24 -6.29
N ARG A 53 5.67 0.75 -6.82
CA ARG A 53 5.23 2.14 -6.90
C ARG A 53 4.05 2.33 -7.88
N GLN A 54 4.04 1.59 -8.99
CA GLN A 54 2.89 1.57 -9.91
C GLN A 54 1.66 0.99 -9.21
N LEU A 55 1.81 -0.13 -8.49
CA LEU A 55 0.70 -0.70 -7.71
C LEU A 55 0.20 0.23 -6.61
N LEU A 56 1.12 0.91 -5.92
CA LEU A 56 0.76 1.94 -4.95
C LEU A 56 -0.03 3.07 -5.61
N THR A 57 0.39 3.53 -6.78
CA THR A 57 -0.32 4.57 -7.54
C THR A 57 -1.76 4.14 -7.83
N PHE A 58 -1.97 2.92 -8.33
CA PHE A 58 -3.32 2.40 -8.56
C PHE A 58 -4.14 2.30 -7.27
N ALA A 59 -3.56 1.77 -6.19
CA ALA A 59 -4.25 1.68 -4.90
C ALA A 59 -4.69 3.05 -4.37
N MET A 60 -3.86 4.09 -4.54
CA MET A 60 -4.21 5.46 -4.15
C MET A 60 -5.30 6.06 -5.05
N ILE A 61 -5.29 5.77 -6.36
CA ILE A 61 -6.39 6.15 -7.27
C ILE A 61 -7.70 5.51 -6.80
N VAL A 62 -7.69 4.19 -6.53
CA VAL A 62 -8.87 3.46 -6.05
C VAL A 62 -9.39 4.04 -4.74
N GLU A 63 -8.50 4.28 -3.76
CA GLU A 63 -8.87 4.88 -2.48
C GLU A 63 -9.60 6.22 -2.67
N GLN A 64 -9.02 7.13 -3.46
CA GLN A 64 -9.57 8.47 -3.62
C GLN A 64 -10.85 8.51 -4.46
N VAL A 65 -10.92 7.70 -5.51
CA VAL A 65 -12.15 7.57 -6.32
C VAL A 65 -13.27 6.99 -5.45
N SER A 66 -12.98 6.01 -4.60
CA SER A 66 -13.95 5.40 -3.68
C SER A 66 -14.49 6.39 -2.63
N LEU A 67 -13.72 7.42 -2.29
CA LEU A 67 -14.14 8.52 -1.40
C LEU A 67 -14.96 9.60 -2.14
N GLY A 68 -15.15 9.47 -3.45
CA GLY A 68 -15.84 10.47 -4.27
C GLY A 68 -15.01 11.72 -4.53
N HIS A 69 -13.69 11.66 -4.38
CA HIS A 69 -12.82 12.82 -4.58
C HIS A 69 -12.52 13.05 -6.07
N ASN A 70 -12.47 14.32 -6.46
CA ASN A 70 -11.89 14.75 -7.74
C ASN A 70 -10.37 14.81 -7.59
N ILE A 71 -9.68 13.80 -8.13
CA ILE A 71 -8.23 13.66 -7.97
C ILE A 71 -7.49 13.86 -9.27
N THR A 72 -6.40 14.63 -9.19
CA THR A 72 -5.42 14.72 -10.27
C THR A 72 -4.19 13.87 -9.94
N ILE A 73 -3.34 13.63 -10.93
CA ILE A 73 -2.06 12.96 -10.69
C ILE A 73 -1.14 13.77 -9.75
N ALA A 74 -1.25 15.11 -9.76
CA ALA A 74 -0.49 15.97 -8.87
C ALA A 74 -0.92 15.75 -7.41
N THR A 75 -2.22 15.64 -7.16
CA THR A 75 -2.78 15.34 -5.83
C THR A 75 -2.29 13.98 -5.31
N ILE A 76 -2.24 12.96 -6.16
CA ILE A 76 -1.72 11.63 -5.79
C ILE A 76 -0.24 11.70 -5.40
N ARG A 77 0.57 12.45 -6.15
CA ARG A 77 2.00 12.66 -5.86
C ARG A 77 2.21 13.35 -4.52
N GLU A 78 1.46 14.42 -4.27
CA GLU A 78 1.51 15.16 -3.02
C GLU A 78 1.14 14.26 -1.83
N LYS A 79 0.03 13.51 -1.95
CA LYS A 79 -0.41 12.59 -0.89
C LYS A 79 0.59 11.45 -0.63
N ALA A 80 1.32 11.00 -1.65
CA ALA A 80 2.29 9.91 -1.49
C ALA A 80 3.52 10.33 -0.69
N GLY A 81 3.86 11.62 -0.69
CA GLY A 81 4.98 12.17 0.06
C GLY A 81 6.35 11.71 -0.45
N SER A 82 7.33 11.68 0.46
CA SER A 82 8.73 11.37 0.17
C SER A 82 9.14 9.99 0.70
N ASP A 83 10.14 9.40 0.07
CA ASP A 83 10.82 8.21 0.56
C ASP A 83 11.85 8.55 1.66
N LYS A 84 12.57 7.52 2.12
CA LYS A 84 13.55 7.62 3.21
C LYS A 84 14.74 8.55 2.93
N HIS A 85 14.95 8.94 1.67
CA HIS A 85 16.02 9.84 1.25
C HIS A 85 15.54 11.28 1.03
N GLY A 86 14.24 11.53 1.17
CA GLY A 86 13.62 12.83 0.90
C GLY A 86 13.15 13.00 -0.55
N ASP A 87 13.43 12.04 -1.42
CA ASP A 87 12.96 12.02 -2.80
C ASP A 87 11.46 11.67 -2.87
N GLU A 88 10.78 12.06 -3.93
CA GLU A 88 9.35 11.75 -4.08
C GLU A 88 9.09 10.25 -4.16
N LEU A 89 8.16 9.75 -3.35
CA LEU A 89 7.92 8.31 -3.18
C LEU A 89 7.56 7.61 -4.49
N LEU A 90 6.75 8.26 -5.32
CA LEU A 90 6.31 7.76 -6.63
C LEU A 90 7.28 8.12 -7.77
N GLY A 91 8.33 8.90 -7.46
CA GLY A 91 9.37 9.35 -8.39
C GLY A 91 8.89 10.38 -9.42
N GLN A 92 9.85 11.05 -10.06
CA GLN A 92 9.58 12.07 -11.07
C GLN A 92 8.94 11.51 -12.36
N SER A 93 9.11 10.21 -12.63
CA SER A 93 8.54 9.55 -13.81
C SER A 93 7.09 9.07 -13.61
N ILE A 94 6.32 9.74 -12.76
CA ILE A 94 4.91 9.44 -12.49
C ILE A 94 4.08 9.36 -13.76
N GLY A 95 4.47 10.12 -14.80
CA GLY A 95 3.88 10.02 -16.14
C GLY A 95 3.72 8.56 -16.56
N ARG A 96 4.78 7.75 -16.40
CA ARG A 96 4.77 6.30 -16.70
C ARG A 96 4.08 5.43 -15.65
N SER A 97 3.95 5.92 -14.41
CA SER A 97 3.43 5.12 -13.30
C SER A 97 1.91 4.93 -13.38
N TYR A 98 1.16 5.97 -13.76
CA TYR A 98 -0.30 5.85 -13.92
C TYR A 98 -0.72 5.50 -15.37
N GLN A 99 0.12 5.83 -16.36
CA GLN A 99 -0.09 5.50 -17.78
C GLN A 99 -0.38 4.02 -18.01
N LEU A 100 0.30 3.14 -17.28
CA LEU A 100 0.03 1.70 -17.29
C LEU A 100 -1.44 1.35 -17.03
N PHE A 101 -2.16 2.15 -16.25
CA PHE A 101 -3.56 1.88 -15.92
C PHE A 101 -4.53 2.55 -16.87
N LEU A 102 -4.07 3.41 -17.78
CA LEU A 102 -4.93 4.03 -18.79
C LEU A 102 -5.25 3.06 -19.94
N LYS A 103 -6.16 3.48 -20.82
CA LYS A 103 -6.49 2.71 -22.04
C LYS A 103 -5.23 2.44 -22.89
N PRO A 104 -5.09 1.23 -23.46
CA PRO A 104 -4.04 0.92 -24.42
C PRO A 104 -3.92 1.96 -25.52
N THR A 105 -2.69 2.30 -25.87
CA THR A 105 -2.39 3.17 -27.02
C THR A 105 -1.40 2.49 -27.96
N LYS A 106 -1.19 3.05 -29.16
CA LYS A 106 -0.15 2.54 -30.08
C LYS A 106 1.26 2.58 -29.46
N LYS A 107 1.52 3.50 -28.53
CA LYS A 107 2.82 3.64 -27.86
C LYS A 107 2.93 2.74 -26.62
N GLU A 108 1.80 2.44 -26.00
CA GLU A 108 1.69 1.63 -24.78
C GLU A 108 0.56 0.60 -24.98
N PRO A 109 0.80 -0.45 -25.78
CA PRO A 109 -0.21 -1.46 -26.07
C PRO A 109 -0.54 -2.33 -24.86
N ASP A 110 0.39 -2.43 -23.90
CA ASP A 110 0.26 -3.25 -22.69
C ASP A 110 -0.41 -2.51 -21.52
N ALA A 111 -0.94 -1.29 -21.75
CA ALA A 111 -1.69 -0.59 -20.73
C ALA A 111 -3.02 -1.31 -20.42
N LEU A 112 -3.47 -1.24 -19.18
CA LEU A 112 -4.49 -2.13 -18.62
C LEU A 112 -5.92 -1.63 -18.85
N GLY A 113 -6.10 -0.33 -19.08
CA GLY A 113 -7.43 0.27 -19.24
C GLY A 113 -8.28 0.26 -17.97
N TRP A 114 -7.67 0.21 -16.78
CA TRP A 114 -8.35 0.23 -15.47
C TRP A 114 -8.75 1.64 -14.99
N ALA A 115 -8.19 2.66 -15.61
CA ALA A 115 -8.45 4.06 -15.30
C ALA A 115 -8.62 4.89 -16.57
N TYR A 116 -9.29 6.01 -16.43
CA TYR A 116 -9.39 7.03 -17.48
C TYR A 116 -9.23 8.43 -16.91
N VAL A 117 -8.95 9.37 -17.82
CA VAL A 117 -8.88 10.78 -17.50
C VAL A 117 -10.17 11.44 -17.96
N GLU A 118 -10.88 12.06 -17.03
CA GLU A 118 -12.02 12.92 -17.26
C GLU A 118 -11.54 14.38 -17.29
N GLU A 119 -11.95 15.14 -18.31
CA GLU A 119 -11.67 16.58 -18.37
C GLU A 119 -12.62 17.32 -17.45
N ASN A 120 -12.10 18.27 -16.66
CA ASN A 120 -12.96 19.16 -15.88
C ASN A 120 -13.67 20.15 -16.83
N GLU A 121 -15.00 20.24 -16.73
CA GLU A 121 -15.82 21.14 -17.55
C GLU A 121 -15.56 22.62 -17.23
N ASP A 122 -15.21 22.93 -15.96
CA ASP A 122 -14.96 24.29 -15.48
C ASP A 122 -13.53 24.77 -15.79
N ASP A 123 -12.55 23.86 -15.80
CA ASP A 123 -11.17 24.12 -16.22
C ASP A 123 -10.56 22.91 -16.94
N ARG A 124 -10.52 22.97 -18.28
CA ARG A 124 -9.95 21.90 -19.12
C ARG A 124 -8.46 21.59 -18.87
N ARG A 125 -7.77 22.41 -18.07
CA ARG A 125 -6.40 22.14 -17.64
C ARG A 125 -6.35 21.08 -16.53
N GLU A 126 -7.45 20.93 -15.79
CA GLU A 126 -7.59 19.90 -14.77
C GLU A 126 -8.06 18.58 -15.37
N LYS A 127 -7.35 17.53 -14.99
CA LYS A 127 -7.55 16.17 -15.49
C LYS A 127 -7.80 15.25 -14.30
N PHE A 128 -9.05 14.85 -14.15
CA PHE A 128 -9.46 13.97 -13.06
C PHE A 128 -9.26 12.51 -13.42
N LEU A 129 -8.71 11.73 -12.49
CA LEU A 129 -8.56 10.30 -12.63
C LEU A 129 -9.81 9.59 -12.13
N ARG A 130 -10.29 8.64 -12.93
CA ARG A 130 -11.45 7.80 -12.66
C ARG A 130 -11.14 6.34 -12.93
N LEU A 131 -11.91 5.44 -12.32
CA LEU A 131 -11.86 4.01 -12.62
C LEU A 131 -12.79 3.67 -13.77
N THR A 132 -12.35 2.79 -14.65
CA THR A 132 -13.25 2.10 -15.58
C THR A 132 -14.00 0.97 -14.86
N PRO A 133 -15.07 0.41 -15.46
CA PRO A 133 -15.72 -0.79 -14.92
C PRO A 133 -14.73 -1.94 -14.67
N GLU A 134 -13.75 -2.13 -15.57
CA GLU A 134 -12.72 -3.16 -15.44
C GLU A 134 -11.80 -2.89 -14.24
N GLY A 135 -11.40 -1.62 -14.05
CA GLY A 135 -10.58 -1.22 -12.90
C GLY A 135 -11.33 -1.36 -11.57
N GLU A 136 -12.63 -1.07 -11.57
CA GLU A 136 -13.49 -1.27 -10.41
C GLU A 136 -13.66 -2.76 -10.08
N GLU A 137 -13.81 -3.64 -11.07
CA GLU A 137 -13.86 -5.08 -10.86
C GLU A 137 -12.56 -5.61 -10.21
N VAL A 138 -11.40 -5.17 -10.69
CA VAL A 138 -10.10 -5.52 -10.09
C VAL A 138 -10.01 -5.01 -8.65
N ALA A 139 -10.41 -3.77 -8.39
CA ALA A 139 -10.45 -3.21 -7.04
C ALA A 139 -11.37 -4.01 -6.10
N LEU A 140 -12.55 -4.43 -6.58
CA LEU A 140 -13.49 -5.24 -5.83
C LEU A 140 -12.96 -6.65 -5.53
N LYS A 141 -12.28 -7.29 -6.49
CA LYS A 141 -11.59 -8.59 -6.28
C LYS A 141 -10.58 -8.48 -5.14
N ILE A 142 -9.77 -7.42 -5.12
CA ILE A 142 -8.79 -7.17 -4.05
C ILE A 142 -9.50 -6.91 -2.72
N ALA A 143 -10.51 -6.03 -2.71
CA ALA A 143 -11.25 -5.69 -1.50
C ALA A 143 -11.91 -6.93 -0.87
N LYS A 144 -12.46 -7.83 -1.68
CA LYS A 144 -13.04 -9.10 -1.23
C LYS A 144 -11.99 -9.97 -0.54
N LEU A 145 -10.84 -10.17 -1.18
CA LEU A 145 -9.75 -10.98 -0.63
C LEU A 145 -9.22 -10.41 0.69
N LEU A 146 -9.12 -9.09 0.82
CA LEU A 146 -8.64 -8.44 2.03
C LEU A 146 -9.67 -8.43 3.18
N LYS A 147 -10.97 -8.46 2.86
CA LYS A 147 -12.06 -8.48 3.86
C LYS A 147 -12.43 -9.88 4.31
N GLU A 148 -12.24 -10.89 3.46
CA GLU A 148 -12.43 -12.29 3.82
C GLU A 148 -11.35 -12.71 4.83
N LYS A 149 -11.68 -12.55 6.11
CA LYS A 149 -11.12 -13.37 7.17
C LYS A 149 -11.75 -14.76 7.01
N PRO A 150 -10.99 -15.86 6.99
CA PRO A 150 -11.61 -17.17 7.13
C PRO A 150 -12.40 -17.26 8.44
#